data_AF-A0A146LFQ2-F1
#
_entry.id   AF-A0A146LFQ2-F1
#
_cell.length_a   1.000
_cell.length_b   1.000
_cell.length_c   1.000
_cell.angle_alpha   90.00
_cell.angle_beta   90.00
_cell.angle_gamma   90.00
#
_symmetry.space_group_name_H-M   'P 1'
#
loop_
_entity.id
_entity.type
_entity.pdbx_description
1 polymer ?
#
loop_
_entity_poly.entity_id
_entity_poly.type
_entity_poly.pdbx_seq_one_letter_code
_entity_poly.pdbx_strand_id
1 'polypeptide(L)'
;MLLQWSTHMTSRTVTRIHNNITVPSESMKSWLSPMGTPEEWSFKSLEDLSICRCVDYPLCLLNEDGERNLEIIVKLMKRSHKKTRAVLRQWVHTEGPRPPLQLICRLNEEGILFVTTYFYLVPERIDHLYDAFEAVYSNSSVSSSRRSSAAAEVSCVIAQVVNTLMTRDEKMQSFFKAVSNKIVEAAVKLISQDGMHGCYLTDLLNNNYIFQQCLSAFLLHNLKQLLCYPTPEMDRNIVLRRHTEMWSSQKLNVGTAFSVAKMLSFLSPEVIISELKTAADLLPFRWKNILTVMSILVTENNESASLLKGLIDSWLKTGLEENNKDSLFLALVATRHCCAEKTEQFPNYITWFGSAQPSSPPHFVTFFKFLTELVPHEPPLYLKIHVNKVPAAPSGCQTVLTDYIALAKTRLSDLNETTDYLSIFNKCHDTEEENHASDVLQLINHFKATNEIAKPIIEASVFRKQYYEKVFLKYLLKRSTHEDPTIVQVIHKLNSLGKIPPSLFDSWKSK
;
A
#
# COMPACT_ATOMS: atom_id res chain seq x y z
N MET A 1 41.05 -1.03 -14.61
CA MET A 1 41.97 -2.08 -14.13
C MET A 1 41.49 -3.40 -14.73
N LEU A 2 42.37 -4.08 -15.49
CA LEU A 2 42.21 -5.42 -16.09
C LEU A 2 41.07 -5.69 -17.10
N LEU A 3 41.49 -5.96 -18.33
CA LEU A 3 40.82 -6.70 -19.42
C LEU A 3 41.22 -8.20 -19.35
N GLN A 4 40.67 -9.02 -20.28
CA GLN A 4 41.07 -10.40 -20.67
C GLN A 4 40.55 -11.54 -19.76
N TRP A 5 40.12 -12.73 -20.24
CA TRP A 5 40.03 -13.36 -21.58
C TRP A 5 38.76 -14.28 -21.67
N SER A 6 38.08 -14.39 -22.83
CA SER A 6 38.22 -15.45 -23.87
C SER A 6 37.83 -16.88 -23.42
N THR A 7 36.62 -17.36 -23.79
CA THR A 7 36.31 -18.26 -24.93
C THR A 7 36.96 -19.66 -24.94
N HIS A 8 36.14 -20.72 -24.90
CA HIS A 8 36.26 -21.88 -25.80
C HIS A 8 34.97 -22.74 -25.86
N MET A 9 34.53 -23.09 -27.07
CA MET A 9 33.65 -24.24 -27.32
C MET A 9 34.50 -25.48 -27.57
N THR A 10 34.07 -26.65 -27.09
CA THR A 10 33.70 -27.86 -27.89
C THR A 10 33.90 -29.20 -27.15
N SER A 11 33.18 -30.22 -27.63
CA SER A 11 33.49 -31.66 -27.54
C SER A 11 32.87 -32.52 -26.42
N ARG A 12 31.62 -32.92 -26.66
CA ARG A 12 31.16 -34.33 -26.80
C ARG A 12 31.57 -35.41 -25.77
N THR A 13 30.53 -35.91 -25.08
CA THR A 13 30.18 -37.33 -24.86
C THR A 13 30.94 -38.14 -23.79
N VAL A 14 30.15 -38.82 -22.92
CA VAL A 14 30.31 -40.18 -22.28
C VAL A 14 29.47 -40.17 -20.97
N THR A 15 28.23 -40.71 -20.95
CA THR A 15 27.82 -42.07 -20.45
C THR A 15 27.66 -42.14 -18.91
N ARG A 16 26.64 -42.73 -18.24
CA ARG A 16 25.26 -43.26 -18.52
C ARG A 16 24.67 -43.75 -17.14
N ILE A 17 23.48 -44.39 -17.09
CA ILE A 17 22.95 -45.30 -16.00
C ILE A 17 22.40 -44.56 -14.74
N HIS A 18 21.23 -44.86 -14.13
CA HIS A 18 20.06 -45.74 -14.42
C HIS A 18 18.81 -45.33 -13.60
N ASN A 19 17.59 -45.68 -14.08
CA ASN A 19 16.38 -46.20 -13.38
C ASN A 19 15.78 -45.45 -12.14
N ASN A 20 14.47 -45.36 -11.86
CA ASN A 20 13.19 -45.86 -12.41
C ASN A 20 12.09 -44.79 -12.12
N ILE A 21 10.92 -44.76 -12.78
CA ILE A 21 9.66 -45.40 -12.33
C ILE A 21 8.65 -45.42 -13.50
N THR A 22 7.83 -46.48 -13.58
CA THR A 22 6.88 -46.78 -14.65
C THR A 22 5.41 -46.72 -14.22
N VAL A 23 4.57 -46.06 -15.02
CA VAL A 23 3.11 -46.30 -15.21
C VAL A 23 2.74 -45.83 -16.65
N PRO A 24 1.63 -46.25 -17.30
CA PRO A 24 1.74 -46.95 -18.58
C PRO A 24 1.27 -46.19 -19.83
N SER A 25 1.66 -46.71 -21.00
CA SER A 25 1.15 -46.37 -22.34
C SER A 25 -0.35 -46.72 -22.49
N GLU A 26 -1.19 -46.03 -23.27
CA GLU A 26 -1.08 -45.85 -24.73
C GLU A 26 -1.87 -44.61 -25.25
N SER A 27 -1.15 -43.64 -25.82
CA SER A 27 -1.64 -42.68 -26.83
C SER A 27 -0.51 -41.77 -27.37
N MET A 28 0.51 -41.52 -26.54
CA MET A 28 1.67 -40.67 -26.86
C MET A 28 2.74 -41.33 -27.74
N LYS A 29 2.40 -41.73 -28.97
CA LYS A 29 3.39 -42.14 -30.00
C LYS A 29 3.46 -41.23 -31.24
N SER A 30 2.73 -40.12 -31.27
CA SER A 30 2.82 -39.08 -32.31
C SER A 30 3.67 -37.85 -31.94
N TRP A 31 4.22 -37.79 -30.72
CA TRP A 31 4.71 -36.53 -30.11
C TRP A 31 6.23 -36.33 -30.14
N LEU A 32 7.00 -37.26 -30.73
CA LEU A 32 8.48 -37.23 -30.72
C LEU A 32 9.11 -37.39 -32.12
N SER A 33 8.47 -36.85 -33.15
CA SER A 33 9.19 -36.39 -34.33
C SER A 33 9.43 -34.88 -34.19
N PRO A 34 10.65 -34.37 -34.42
CA PRO A 34 10.81 -32.97 -34.80
C PRO A 34 9.88 -32.70 -36.00
N MET A 35 9.18 -31.56 -36.04
CA MET A 35 8.23 -31.26 -37.12
C MET A 35 8.86 -31.60 -38.48
N GLY A 36 8.22 -32.54 -39.19
CA GLY A 36 8.85 -33.26 -40.29
C GLY A 36 9.24 -32.33 -41.44
N THR A 37 10.53 -32.35 -41.80
CA THR A 37 11.18 -31.57 -42.88
C THR A 37 11.06 -30.02 -42.80
N PRO A 38 12.13 -29.25 -43.09
CA PRO A 38 12.15 -27.79 -42.84
C PRO A 38 11.22 -26.88 -43.66
N GLU A 39 10.26 -27.40 -44.44
CA GLU A 39 9.63 -26.64 -45.54
C GLU A 39 8.15 -26.26 -45.34
N GLU A 40 7.37 -26.97 -44.52
CA GLU A 40 5.92 -26.72 -44.41
C GLU A 40 5.43 -26.48 -42.97
N TRP A 41 5.58 -25.23 -42.50
CA TRP A 41 4.76 -24.73 -41.41
C TRP A 41 3.28 -24.63 -41.85
N SER A 42 2.35 -24.94 -40.94
CA SER A 42 0.92 -25.07 -41.24
C SER A 42 0.04 -24.51 -40.11
N PHE A 43 -1.28 -24.53 -40.32
CA PHE A 43 -2.26 -24.31 -39.24
C PHE A 43 -2.05 -25.25 -38.05
N LYS A 44 -1.72 -26.51 -38.31
CA LYS A 44 -1.47 -27.50 -37.26
C LYS A 44 -0.31 -27.09 -36.36
N SER A 45 0.74 -26.50 -36.95
CA SER A 45 1.89 -25.98 -36.21
C SER A 45 1.53 -24.89 -35.18
N LEU A 46 0.48 -24.09 -35.42
CA LEU A 46 0.00 -23.11 -34.44
C LEU A 46 -0.92 -23.73 -33.38
N GLU A 47 -1.76 -24.71 -33.74
CA GLU A 47 -2.52 -25.47 -32.73
C GLU A 47 -1.60 -26.16 -31.73
N ASP A 48 -0.54 -26.81 -32.23
CA ASP A 48 0.40 -27.56 -31.41
C ASP A 48 1.18 -26.63 -30.45
N LEU A 49 1.58 -25.43 -30.91
CA LEU A 49 2.11 -24.39 -30.02
C LEU A 49 1.07 -23.89 -29.00
N SER A 50 -0.22 -23.90 -29.31
CA SER A 50 -1.29 -23.44 -28.42
C SER A 50 -1.51 -24.37 -27.20
N ILE A 51 -0.85 -25.54 -27.18
CA ILE A 51 -0.89 -26.53 -26.09
C ILE A 51 0.48 -26.85 -25.47
N CYS A 52 1.58 -26.33 -26.04
CA CYS A 52 2.91 -26.39 -25.42
C CYS A 52 3.02 -25.45 -24.22
N ARG A 53 2.64 -25.88 -23.01
CA ARG A 53 2.54 -25.02 -21.82
C ARG A 53 3.70 -25.24 -20.83
N CYS A 54 4.20 -24.16 -20.24
CA CYS A 54 5.01 -24.21 -19.03
C CYS A 54 4.19 -24.74 -17.85
N VAL A 55 4.83 -25.45 -16.90
CA VAL A 55 4.15 -25.97 -15.69
C VAL A 55 3.77 -24.84 -14.72
N ASP A 56 4.68 -23.88 -14.51
CA ASP A 56 4.51 -22.81 -13.52
C ASP A 56 3.48 -21.75 -13.94
N TYR A 57 3.49 -21.37 -15.23
CA TYR A 57 2.60 -20.34 -15.79
C TYR A 57 1.98 -20.80 -17.12
N PRO A 58 1.10 -21.82 -17.11
CA PRO A 58 0.57 -22.48 -18.31
C PRO A 58 -0.31 -21.58 -19.19
N LEU A 59 -0.70 -20.40 -18.68
CA LEU A 59 -1.45 -19.39 -19.42
C LEU A 59 -0.55 -18.32 -20.05
N CYS A 60 0.67 -18.13 -19.54
CA CYS A 60 1.57 -17.08 -20.01
C CYS A 60 2.68 -17.66 -20.90
N LEU A 61 3.32 -18.74 -20.45
CA LEU A 61 4.59 -19.23 -20.99
C LEU A 61 4.46 -20.57 -21.72
N LEU A 62 5.24 -20.72 -22.77
CA LEU A 62 5.51 -21.97 -23.46
C LEU A 62 6.48 -22.84 -22.64
N ASN A 63 6.55 -24.13 -22.98
CA ASN A 63 7.67 -24.97 -22.55
C ASN A 63 8.86 -24.85 -23.52
N GLU A 64 10.01 -25.42 -23.17
CA GLU A 64 11.27 -25.27 -23.92
C GLU A 64 11.20 -25.82 -25.37
N ASP A 65 10.35 -26.81 -25.65
CA ASP A 65 10.08 -27.27 -27.01
C ASP A 65 9.18 -26.29 -27.78
N GLY A 66 8.17 -25.72 -27.11
CA GLY A 66 7.32 -24.67 -27.65
C GLY A 66 8.11 -23.40 -28.02
N GLU A 67 9.02 -22.94 -27.16
CA GLU A 67 9.89 -21.78 -27.42
C GLU A 67 10.78 -22.01 -28.66
N ARG A 68 11.43 -23.18 -28.74
CA ARG A 68 12.24 -23.56 -29.91
C ARG A 68 11.43 -23.63 -31.21
N ASN A 69 10.22 -24.20 -31.16
CA ASN A 69 9.35 -24.31 -32.32
C ASN A 69 8.75 -22.95 -32.74
N LEU A 70 8.45 -22.06 -31.78
CA LEU A 70 7.97 -20.71 -32.03
C LEU A 70 8.96 -19.90 -32.88
N GLU A 71 10.25 -19.93 -32.56
CA GLU A 71 11.27 -19.25 -33.37
C GLU A 71 11.26 -19.71 -34.84
N ILE A 72 11.16 -21.03 -35.06
CA ILE A 72 11.16 -21.63 -36.41
C ILE A 72 9.92 -21.16 -37.17
N ILE A 73 8.75 -21.24 -36.54
CA ILE A 73 7.46 -20.87 -37.15
C ILE A 73 7.41 -19.37 -37.49
N VAL A 74 7.89 -18.49 -36.60
CA VAL A 74 8.02 -17.05 -36.86
C VAL A 74 8.96 -16.76 -38.04
N LYS A 75 10.14 -17.39 -38.07
CA LYS A 75 11.11 -17.26 -39.18
C LYS A 75 10.51 -17.70 -40.52
N LEU A 76 9.60 -18.69 -40.52
CA LEU A 76 8.92 -19.18 -41.72
C LEU A 76 7.72 -18.30 -42.13
N MET A 77 6.91 -17.82 -41.19
CA MET A 77 5.78 -16.91 -41.46
C MET A 77 6.21 -15.60 -42.11
N LYS A 78 7.38 -15.08 -41.74
CA LYS A 78 7.98 -13.89 -42.37
C LYS A 78 8.33 -14.09 -43.85
N ARG A 79 8.46 -15.33 -44.35
CA ARG A 79 8.80 -15.62 -45.75
C ARG A 79 7.62 -15.48 -46.72
N SER A 80 6.37 -15.54 -46.25
CA SER A 80 5.20 -15.51 -47.15
C SER A 80 3.94 -14.95 -46.48
N HIS A 81 3.74 -13.63 -46.57
CA HIS A 81 2.56 -12.95 -46.05
C HIS A 81 1.22 -13.56 -46.52
N LYS A 82 1.16 -14.10 -47.75
CA LYS A 82 -0.07 -14.74 -48.29
C LYS A 82 -0.40 -16.04 -47.56
N LYS A 83 0.59 -16.94 -47.34
CA LYS A 83 0.40 -18.18 -46.57
C LYS A 83 0.12 -17.84 -45.10
N THR A 84 0.84 -16.87 -44.53
CA THR A 84 0.65 -16.35 -43.16
C THR A 84 -0.77 -15.86 -42.90
N ARG A 85 -1.33 -15.02 -43.78
CA ARG A 85 -2.70 -14.53 -43.62
C ARG A 85 -3.76 -15.64 -43.69
N ALA A 86 -3.55 -16.66 -44.53
CA ALA A 86 -4.47 -17.79 -44.64
C ALA A 86 -4.46 -18.65 -43.37
N VAL A 87 -3.27 -19.02 -42.90
CA VAL A 87 -3.10 -19.84 -41.68
C VAL A 87 -3.58 -19.12 -40.43
N LEU A 88 -3.23 -17.82 -40.26
CA LEU A 88 -3.72 -17.02 -39.13
C LEU A 88 -5.25 -16.91 -39.13
N ARG A 89 -5.88 -16.70 -40.30
CA ARG A 89 -7.34 -16.66 -40.39
C ARG A 89 -7.94 -17.98 -39.90
N GLN A 90 -7.39 -19.12 -40.31
CA GLN A 90 -7.87 -20.41 -39.85
C GLN A 90 -7.68 -20.57 -38.33
N TRP A 91 -6.47 -20.31 -37.82
CA TRP A 91 -6.13 -20.43 -36.39
C TRP A 91 -6.99 -19.56 -35.45
N VAL A 92 -7.24 -18.31 -35.85
CA VAL A 92 -8.06 -17.36 -35.08
C VAL A 92 -9.53 -17.80 -34.99
N HIS A 93 -10.09 -18.40 -36.04
CA HIS A 93 -11.52 -18.77 -36.11
C HIS A 93 -11.82 -20.23 -35.73
N THR A 94 -10.82 -21.06 -35.44
CA THR A 94 -11.05 -22.43 -34.99
C THR A 94 -11.25 -22.47 -33.47
N GLU A 95 -12.33 -23.12 -33.04
CA GLU A 95 -12.54 -23.49 -31.64
C GLU A 95 -11.39 -24.38 -31.16
N GLY A 96 -10.64 -23.88 -30.19
CA GLY A 96 -9.38 -24.51 -29.80
C GLY A 96 -8.83 -23.97 -28.48
N PRO A 97 -7.76 -24.58 -27.97
CA PRO A 97 -7.19 -24.24 -26.68
C PRO A 97 -6.63 -22.82 -26.66
N ARG A 98 -6.84 -22.10 -25.54
CA ARG A 98 -6.33 -20.75 -25.30
C ARG A 98 -4.78 -20.74 -25.36
N PRO A 99 -4.13 -20.16 -26.39
CA PRO A 99 -2.68 -20.22 -26.56
C PRO A 99 -1.97 -19.38 -25.48
N PRO A 100 -0.82 -19.84 -24.93
CA PRO A 100 -0.06 -19.05 -23.97
C PRO A 100 0.27 -17.65 -24.50
N LEU A 101 0.18 -16.63 -23.63
CA LEU A 101 0.34 -15.22 -24.04
C LEU A 101 1.65 -14.97 -24.80
N GLN A 102 2.75 -15.63 -24.45
CA GLN A 102 4.05 -15.58 -25.14
C GLN A 102 3.96 -15.83 -26.66
N LEU A 103 3.06 -16.72 -27.11
CA LEU A 103 2.80 -16.93 -28.55
C LEU A 103 2.20 -15.68 -29.19
N ILE A 104 1.19 -15.07 -28.56
CA ILE A 104 0.51 -13.87 -29.07
C ILE A 104 1.47 -12.67 -29.03
N CYS A 105 2.18 -12.48 -27.92
CA CYS A 105 3.19 -11.43 -27.75
C CYS A 105 4.29 -11.53 -28.81
N ARG A 106 4.85 -12.72 -29.06
CA ARG A 106 5.87 -12.90 -30.08
C ARG A 106 5.37 -12.63 -31.49
N LEU A 107 4.14 -13.04 -31.83
CA LEU A 107 3.54 -12.72 -33.13
C LEU A 107 3.28 -11.21 -33.30
N ASN A 108 3.03 -10.49 -32.20
CA ASN A 108 2.83 -9.04 -32.17
C ASN A 108 4.15 -8.28 -32.34
N GLU A 109 5.19 -8.62 -31.58
CA GLU A 109 6.55 -8.07 -31.73
C GLU A 109 7.07 -8.18 -33.16
N GLU A 110 6.75 -9.29 -33.82
CA GLU A 110 7.24 -9.62 -35.16
C GLU A 110 6.36 -9.09 -36.29
N GLY A 111 5.31 -8.31 -35.96
CA GLY A 111 4.38 -7.71 -36.94
C GLY A 111 3.52 -8.71 -37.71
N ILE A 112 3.38 -9.94 -37.20
CA ILE A 112 2.65 -11.04 -37.85
C ILE A 112 1.16 -11.02 -37.48
N LEU A 113 0.85 -10.84 -36.19
CA LEU A 113 -0.51 -10.71 -35.67
C LEU A 113 -0.47 -9.81 -34.43
N PHE A 114 -1.16 -8.67 -34.46
CA PHE A 114 -1.24 -7.80 -33.29
C PHE A 114 -2.11 -8.40 -32.19
N VAL A 115 -1.70 -8.23 -30.93
CA VAL A 115 -2.46 -8.61 -29.72
C VAL A 115 -3.90 -8.12 -29.81
N THR A 116 -4.08 -6.86 -30.18
CA THR A 116 -5.39 -6.21 -30.28
C THR A 116 -6.23 -6.76 -31.42
N THR A 117 -5.63 -7.21 -32.52
CA THR A 117 -6.35 -7.91 -33.60
C THR A 117 -6.81 -9.29 -33.14
N TYR A 118 -5.98 -10.03 -32.41
CA TYR A 118 -6.35 -11.34 -31.86
C TYR A 118 -7.56 -11.24 -30.91
N PHE A 119 -7.47 -10.43 -29.87
CA PHE A 119 -8.56 -10.32 -28.88
C PHE A 119 -9.83 -9.64 -29.41
N TYR A 120 -9.73 -8.79 -30.44
CA TYR A 120 -10.92 -8.20 -31.08
C TYR A 120 -11.65 -9.17 -32.02
N LEU A 121 -10.93 -10.11 -32.65
CA LEU A 121 -11.54 -11.16 -33.48
C LEU A 121 -12.06 -12.36 -32.68
N VAL A 122 -11.57 -12.55 -31.44
CA VAL A 122 -11.88 -13.71 -30.59
C VAL A 122 -12.23 -13.25 -29.16
N PRO A 123 -13.27 -12.41 -28.98
CA PRO A 123 -13.57 -11.73 -27.71
C PRO A 123 -13.87 -12.70 -26.56
N GLU A 124 -14.38 -13.89 -26.84
CA GLU A 124 -14.64 -14.95 -25.85
C GLU A 124 -13.36 -15.53 -25.21
N ARG A 125 -12.19 -15.23 -25.76
CA ARG A 125 -10.90 -15.58 -25.16
C ARG A 125 -10.33 -14.48 -24.25
N ILE A 126 -11.02 -13.36 -24.05
CA ILE A 126 -10.48 -12.26 -23.23
C ILE A 126 -10.26 -12.65 -21.76
N ASP A 127 -11.09 -13.55 -21.21
CA ASP A 127 -10.92 -14.03 -19.84
C ASP A 127 -9.57 -14.73 -19.62
N HIS A 128 -8.94 -15.23 -20.69
CA HIS A 128 -7.58 -15.75 -20.65
C HIS A 128 -6.55 -14.74 -20.12
N LEU A 129 -6.73 -13.45 -20.45
CA LEU A 129 -5.87 -12.37 -19.96
C LEU A 129 -6.11 -12.11 -18.46
N TYR A 130 -7.36 -12.20 -17.99
CA TYR A 130 -7.68 -12.03 -16.58
C TYR A 130 -7.16 -13.21 -15.74
N ASP A 131 -7.37 -14.44 -16.21
CA ASP A 131 -6.84 -15.65 -15.58
C ASP A 131 -5.30 -15.61 -15.49
N ALA A 132 -4.63 -15.15 -16.56
CA ALA A 132 -3.18 -14.97 -16.60
C ALA A 132 -2.70 -13.85 -15.66
N PHE A 133 -3.41 -12.73 -15.61
CA PHE A 133 -3.11 -11.62 -14.70
C PHE A 133 -3.23 -12.05 -13.23
N GLU A 134 -4.35 -12.68 -12.84
CA GLU A 134 -4.55 -13.13 -11.46
C GLU A 134 -3.52 -14.20 -11.09
N ALA A 135 -3.20 -15.16 -11.99
CA ALA A 135 -2.16 -16.17 -11.75
C ALA A 135 -0.75 -15.57 -11.52
N VAL A 136 -0.39 -14.48 -12.21
CA VAL A 136 0.93 -13.83 -12.07
C VAL A 136 1.00 -12.93 -10.83
N TYR A 137 -0.08 -12.21 -10.50
CA TYR A 137 -0.08 -11.15 -9.48
C TYR A 137 -0.76 -11.49 -8.16
N SER A 138 -1.39 -12.68 -8.03
CA SER A 138 -1.93 -13.18 -6.74
C SER A 138 -1.14 -14.36 -6.15
N ASN A 139 -0.26 -15.00 -6.93
CA ASN A 139 0.45 -16.20 -6.49
C ASN A 139 1.87 -15.88 -5.99
N SER A 140 2.13 -16.18 -4.72
CA SER A 140 3.41 -15.97 -4.03
C SER A 140 4.38 -17.17 -4.06
N SER A 141 3.93 -18.34 -4.53
CA SER A 141 4.63 -19.63 -4.35
C SER A 141 5.64 -20.02 -5.43
N VAL A 142 5.75 -19.25 -6.51
CA VAL A 142 6.49 -19.62 -7.73
C VAL A 142 7.83 -18.88 -7.84
N SER A 143 8.80 -19.49 -8.54
CA SER A 143 10.15 -18.92 -8.73
C SER A 143 10.13 -17.50 -9.33
N SER A 144 10.96 -16.61 -8.77
CA SER A 144 10.96 -15.19 -9.11
C SER A 144 11.31 -14.91 -10.58
N SER A 145 12.18 -15.73 -11.19
CA SER A 145 12.57 -15.60 -12.59
C SER A 145 11.43 -15.95 -13.55
N ARG A 146 10.75 -17.09 -13.36
CA ARG A 146 9.60 -17.49 -14.20
C ARG A 146 8.42 -16.52 -14.03
N ARG A 147 8.19 -16.00 -12.82
CA ARG A 147 7.18 -14.96 -12.57
C ARG A 147 7.48 -13.68 -13.36
N SER A 148 8.74 -13.23 -13.38
CA SER A 148 9.13 -12.04 -14.17
C SER A 148 8.93 -12.26 -15.68
N SER A 149 9.24 -13.44 -16.22
CA SER A 149 8.93 -13.77 -17.63
C SER A 149 7.42 -13.74 -17.88
N ALA A 150 6.61 -14.38 -17.04
CA ALA A 150 5.15 -14.38 -17.20
C ALA A 150 4.54 -12.96 -17.06
N ALA A 151 5.07 -12.15 -16.16
CA ALA A 151 4.70 -10.74 -15.99
C ALA A 151 5.03 -9.89 -17.21
N ALA A 152 6.15 -10.15 -17.91
CA ALA A 152 6.50 -9.48 -19.16
C ALA A 152 5.47 -9.76 -20.28
N GLU A 153 4.99 -11.01 -20.40
CA GLU A 153 3.95 -11.36 -21.38
C GLU A 153 2.61 -10.69 -21.06
N VAL A 154 2.18 -10.73 -19.79
CA VAL A 154 0.95 -10.04 -19.34
C VAL A 154 1.08 -8.52 -19.55
N SER A 155 2.22 -7.92 -19.18
CA SER A 155 2.54 -6.50 -19.44
C SER A 155 2.48 -6.15 -20.92
N CYS A 156 3.04 -7.00 -21.80
CA CYS A 156 2.99 -6.82 -23.25
C CYS A 156 1.55 -6.76 -23.75
N VAL A 157 0.68 -7.69 -23.32
CA VAL A 157 -0.74 -7.64 -23.70
C VAL A 157 -1.43 -6.39 -23.16
N ILE A 158 -1.23 -6.04 -21.88
CA ILE A 158 -1.84 -4.85 -21.26
C ILE A 158 -1.39 -3.56 -21.97
N ALA A 159 -0.10 -3.41 -22.31
CA ALA A 159 0.42 -2.26 -23.04
C ALA A 159 -0.29 -2.08 -24.40
N GLN A 160 -0.46 -3.17 -25.16
CA GLN A 160 -1.18 -3.12 -26.43
C GLN A 160 -2.67 -2.77 -26.27
N VAL A 161 -3.33 -3.28 -25.22
CA VAL A 161 -4.71 -2.92 -24.87
C VAL A 161 -4.81 -1.43 -24.50
N VAL A 162 -3.95 -0.94 -23.60
CA VAL A 162 -3.95 0.46 -23.12
C VAL A 162 -3.67 1.45 -24.25
N ASN A 163 -2.81 1.11 -25.21
CA ASN A 163 -2.55 1.94 -26.40
C ASN A 163 -3.81 2.18 -27.27
N THR A 164 -4.83 1.32 -27.19
CA THR A 164 -6.09 1.53 -27.93
C THR A 164 -7.01 2.55 -27.27
N LEU A 165 -6.76 2.98 -26.03
CA LEU A 165 -7.63 3.95 -25.34
C LEU A 165 -7.74 5.30 -26.07
N MET A 166 -6.78 5.62 -26.94
CA MET A 166 -6.78 6.82 -27.80
C MET A 166 -6.93 6.50 -29.30
N THR A 167 -7.39 5.30 -29.67
CA THR A 167 -7.67 4.96 -31.08
C THR A 167 -8.88 5.71 -31.63
N ARG A 168 -8.92 5.93 -32.94
CA ARG A 168 -10.04 6.58 -33.65
C ARG A 168 -11.20 5.64 -33.98
N ASP A 169 -10.99 4.33 -33.87
CA ASP A 169 -12.06 3.34 -34.04
C ASP A 169 -12.86 3.21 -32.74
N GLU A 170 -14.04 3.83 -32.68
CA GLU A 170 -14.89 3.86 -31.50
C GLU A 170 -15.30 2.45 -31.00
N LYS A 171 -15.45 1.47 -31.90
CA LYS A 171 -15.82 0.09 -31.50
C LYS A 171 -14.65 -0.60 -30.83
N MET A 172 -13.47 -0.49 -31.44
CA MET A 172 -12.23 -1.01 -30.87
C MET A 172 -11.88 -0.34 -29.54
N GLN A 173 -12.02 1.00 -29.48
CA GLN A 173 -11.81 1.79 -28.26
C GLN A 173 -12.77 1.37 -27.15
N SER A 174 -14.07 1.26 -27.44
CA SER A 174 -15.10 0.87 -26.45
C SER A 174 -14.87 -0.54 -25.92
N PHE A 175 -14.57 -1.50 -26.81
CA PHE A 175 -14.22 -2.87 -26.43
C PHE A 175 -13.01 -2.92 -25.49
N PHE A 176 -11.87 -2.35 -25.90
CA PHE A 176 -10.65 -2.42 -25.10
C PHE A 176 -10.65 -1.50 -23.87
N LYS A 177 -11.50 -0.47 -23.83
CA LYS A 177 -11.80 0.26 -22.60
C LYS A 177 -12.52 -0.64 -21.58
N ALA A 178 -13.52 -1.42 -22.00
CA ALA A 178 -14.15 -2.41 -21.12
C ALA A 178 -13.14 -3.49 -20.65
N VAL A 179 -12.21 -3.92 -21.52
CA VAL A 179 -11.11 -4.82 -21.12
C VAL A 179 -10.20 -4.17 -20.07
N SER A 180 -9.81 -2.91 -20.29
CA SER A 180 -8.95 -2.15 -19.38
C SER A 180 -9.59 -1.97 -18.01
N ASN A 181 -10.88 -1.62 -17.97
CA ASN A 181 -11.63 -1.47 -16.72
C ASN A 181 -11.60 -2.75 -15.89
N LYS A 182 -11.86 -3.93 -16.49
CA LYS A 182 -11.79 -5.22 -15.78
C LYS A 182 -10.40 -5.53 -15.21
N ILE A 183 -9.33 -5.18 -15.91
CA ILE A 183 -7.95 -5.33 -15.40
C ILE A 183 -7.74 -4.43 -14.18
N VAL A 184 -8.20 -3.17 -14.24
CA VAL A 184 -8.13 -2.23 -13.12
C VAL A 184 -8.97 -2.72 -11.94
N GLU A 185 -10.20 -3.20 -12.15
CA GLU A 185 -11.04 -3.79 -11.11
C GLU A 185 -10.37 -4.99 -10.42
N ALA A 186 -9.72 -5.88 -11.19
CA ALA A 186 -8.97 -7.01 -10.65
C ALA A 186 -7.73 -6.56 -9.85
N ALA A 187 -6.96 -5.60 -10.37
CA ALA A 187 -5.81 -5.03 -9.68
C ALA A 187 -6.20 -4.35 -8.36
N VAL A 188 -7.23 -3.51 -8.41
CA VAL A 188 -7.74 -2.78 -7.23
C VAL A 188 -8.33 -3.74 -6.21
N LYS A 189 -9.03 -4.81 -6.62
CA LYS A 189 -9.46 -5.90 -5.72
C LYS A 189 -8.26 -6.51 -4.97
N LEU A 190 -7.18 -6.88 -5.68
CA LEU A 190 -5.98 -7.47 -5.06
C LEU A 190 -5.30 -6.49 -4.08
N ILE A 191 -5.21 -5.21 -4.43
CA ILE A 191 -4.68 -4.14 -3.56
C ILE A 191 -5.58 -3.96 -2.32
N SER A 192 -6.90 -3.87 -2.49
CA SER A 192 -7.86 -3.70 -1.39
C SER A 192 -7.95 -4.93 -0.47
N GLN A 193 -7.56 -6.12 -0.94
CA GLN A 193 -7.51 -7.36 -0.18
C GLN A 193 -6.09 -7.71 0.35
N ASP A 194 -5.10 -6.85 0.11
CA ASP A 194 -3.69 -7.05 0.49
C ASP A 194 -3.07 -8.35 -0.07
N GLY A 195 -3.62 -8.84 -1.19
CA GLY A 195 -3.19 -10.04 -1.92
C GLY A 195 -2.37 -9.75 -3.18
N MET A 196 -1.94 -8.50 -3.37
CA MET A 196 -1.14 -8.09 -4.52
C MET A 196 0.33 -8.53 -4.37
N HIS A 197 0.76 -9.52 -5.15
CA HIS A 197 2.11 -10.06 -5.17
C HIS A 197 2.88 -9.57 -6.43
N GLY A 198 3.83 -8.66 -6.21
CA GLY A 198 4.49 -7.91 -7.28
C GLY A 198 3.71 -6.65 -7.64
N CYS A 199 4.00 -6.05 -8.79
CA CYS A 199 3.39 -4.78 -9.20
C CYS A 199 3.30 -4.69 -10.72
N TYR A 200 2.14 -5.05 -11.27
CA TYR A 200 1.89 -5.00 -12.71
C TYR A 200 2.11 -3.59 -13.31
N LEU A 201 1.95 -2.53 -12.52
CA LEU A 201 2.31 -1.17 -12.95
C LEU A 201 3.81 -1.05 -13.20
N THR A 202 4.68 -1.60 -12.34
CA THR A 202 6.13 -1.62 -12.59
C THR A 202 6.45 -2.38 -13.88
N ASP A 203 5.80 -3.53 -14.09
CA ASP A 203 6.02 -4.34 -15.29
C ASP A 203 5.48 -3.66 -16.56
N LEU A 204 4.40 -2.88 -16.46
CA LEU A 204 3.83 -2.05 -17.53
C LEU A 204 4.68 -0.80 -17.83
N LEU A 205 5.26 -0.18 -16.81
CA LEU A 205 6.12 1.00 -16.92
C LEU A 205 7.49 0.68 -17.53
N ASN A 206 7.98 -0.54 -17.31
CA ASN A 206 9.18 -1.07 -17.97
C ASN A 206 8.90 -1.50 -19.44
N ASN A 207 7.67 -1.37 -19.93
CA ASN A 207 7.30 -1.78 -21.28
C ASN A 207 7.58 -0.68 -22.31
N ASN A 208 8.49 -0.95 -23.24
CA ASN A 208 8.91 0.01 -24.27
C ASN A 208 7.82 0.37 -25.30
N TYR A 209 6.69 -0.34 -25.31
CA TYR A 209 5.66 -0.19 -26.34
C TYR A 209 4.46 0.69 -25.93
N ILE A 210 4.39 1.20 -24.69
CA ILE A 210 3.23 1.98 -24.21
C ILE A 210 3.36 3.48 -24.52
N PHE A 211 2.30 4.08 -25.05
CA PHE A 211 2.25 5.53 -25.28
C PHE A 211 2.00 6.29 -23.96
N GLN A 212 2.86 7.26 -23.64
CA GLN A 212 2.82 8.02 -22.38
C GLN A 212 1.44 8.63 -22.09
N GLN A 213 0.74 9.18 -23.09
CA GLN A 213 -0.60 9.73 -22.92
C GLN A 213 -1.66 8.66 -22.53
N CYS A 214 -1.55 7.46 -23.10
CA CYS A 214 -2.42 6.34 -22.77
C CYS A 214 -2.11 5.80 -21.37
N LEU A 215 -0.82 5.71 -21.02
CA LEU A 215 -0.33 5.34 -19.68
C LEU A 215 -0.86 6.31 -18.60
N SER A 216 -0.72 7.62 -18.78
CA SER A 216 -1.23 8.60 -17.81
C SER A 216 -2.76 8.52 -17.64
N ALA A 217 -3.51 8.33 -18.73
CA ALA A 217 -4.96 8.13 -18.68
C ALA A 217 -5.34 6.83 -17.96
N PHE A 218 -4.59 5.75 -18.18
CA PHE A 218 -4.78 4.45 -17.51
C PHE A 218 -4.44 4.52 -16.02
N LEU A 219 -3.33 5.15 -15.63
CA LEU A 219 -2.95 5.36 -14.23
C LEU A 219 -3.97 6.22 -13.48
N LEU A 220 -4.48 7.29 -14.10
CA LEU A 220 -5.55 8.10 -13.53
C LEU A 220 -6.84 7.29 -13.34
N HIS A 221 -7.17 6.41 -14.28
CA HIS A 221 -8.30 5.49 -14.13
C HIS A 221 -8.09 4.50 -12.97
N ASN A 222 -6.87 3.98 -12.79
CA ASN A 222 -6.52 3.14 -11.65
C ASN A 222 -6.69 3.87 -10.30
N LEU A 223 -6.22 5.12 -10.20
CA LEU A 223 -6.39 5.92 -8.98
C LEU A 223 -7.88 6.16 -8.68
N LYS A 224 -8.67 6.50 -9.70
CA LYS A 224 -10.13 6.66 -9.59
C LYS A 224 -10.82 5.40 -9.07
N GLN A 225 -10.51 4.26 -9.68
CA GLN A 225 -11.10 2.99 -9.26
C GLN A 225 -10.65 2.59 -7.85
N LEU A 226 -9.38 2.80 -7.48
CA LEU A 226 -8.88 2.57 -6.12
C LEU A 226 -9.63 3.42 -5.10
N LEU A 227 -9.69 4.74 -5.30
CA LEU A 227 -10.35 5.65 -4.36
C LEU A 227 -11.85 5.37 -4.22
N CYS A 228 -12.53 4.97 -5.30
CA CYS A 228 -13.96 4.66 -5.30
C CYS A 228 -14.31 3.19 -4.96
N TYR A 229 -13.32 2.29 -4.84
CA TYR A 229 -13.57 0.86 -4.72
C TYR A 229 -14.45 0.51 -3.51
N PRO A 230 -15.45 -0.38 -3.63
CA PRO A 230 -16.27 -0.81 -2.51
C PRO A 230 -15.46 -1.51 -1.42
N THR A 231 -15.16 -0.78 -0.35
CA THR A 231 -14.68 -1.35 0.91
C THR A 231 -15.87 -1.65 1.83
N PRO A 232 -15.77 -2.64 2.74
CA PRO A 232 -16.76 -2.82 3.80
C PRO A 232 -17.04 -1.50 4.51
N GLU A 233 -18.32 -1.19 4.74
CA GLU A 233 -18.69 0.02 5.46
C GLU A 233 -18.16 -0.06 6.90
N MET A 234 -17.52 1.01 7.34
CA MET A 234 -16.90 1.10 8.66
C MET A 234 -17.54 2.22 9.44
N ASP A 235 -18.00 1.87 10.65
CA ASP A 235 -18.46 2.81 11.65
C ASP A 235 -17.42 3.92 11.85
N ARG A 236 -17.84 5.19 11.75
CA ARG A 236 -16.95 6.35 11.83
C ARG A 236 -16.17 6.39 13.15
N ASN A 237 -16.72 5.86 14.23
CA ASN A 237 -16.06 5.81 15.53
C ASN A 237 -14.95 4.75 15.56
N ILE A 238 -15.05 3.66 14.79
CA ILE A 238 -13.94 2.73 14.57
C ILE A 238 -12.80 3.43 13.82
N VAL A 239 -13.13 4.18 12.76
CA VAL A 239 -12.14 4.97 12.00
C VAL A 239 -11.45 5.99 12.92
N LEU A 240 -12.21 6.80 13.66
CA LEU A 240 -11.70 7.80 14.61
C LEU A 240 -10.71 7.21 15.61
N ARG A 241 -10.94 5.97 16.08
CA ARG A 241 -10.07 5.31 17.05
C ARG A 241 -8.85 4.62 16.46
N ARG A 242 -8.94 4.09 15.24
CA ARG A 242 -7.99 3.07 14.74
C ARG A 242 -7.31 3.41 13.41
N HIS A 243 -7.59 4.56 12.80
CA HIS A 243 -7.06 4.90 11.47
C HIS A 243 -5.53 4.80 11.35
N THR A 244 -4.77 5.17 12.39
CA THR A 244 -3.30 5.03 12.44
C THR A 244 -2.83 3.57 12.59
N GLU A 245 -3.60 2.71 13.26
CA GLU A 245 -3.28 1.29 13.45
C GLU A 245 -3.47 0.46 12.19
N MET A 246 -4.35 0.90 11.28
CA MET A 246 -4.83 0.09 10.16
C MET A 246 -4.18 0.43 8.82
N TRP A 247 -3.93 1.72 8.52
CA TRP A 247 -3.61 2.15 7.16
C TRP A 247 -2.44 3.15 7.04
N SER A 248 -1.69 3.37 8.13
CA SER A 248 -0.43 4.11 8.05
C SER A 248 0.65 3.31 7.31
N SER A 249 1.71 3.96 6.85
CA SER A 249 2.68 3.38 5.91
C SER A 249 3.34 2.12 6.47
N GLN A 250 3.59 2.12 7.78
CA GLN A 250 4.16 1.03 8.58
C GLN A 250 3.21 -0.15 8.82
N LYS A 251 1.93 -0.01 8.47
CA LYS A 251 0.85 -1.01 8.67
C LYS A 251 0.33 -1.60 7.36
N LEU A 252 0.56 -0.92 6.24
CA LEU A 252 0.20 -1.43 4.92
C LEU A 252 1.02 -2.67 4.54
N ASN A 253 0.41 -3.59 3.78
CA ASN A 253 1.15 -4.68 3.15
C ASN A 253 2.16 -4.10 2.15
N VAL A 254 3.38 -4.68 2.09
CA VAL A 254 4.46 -4.23 1.21
C VAL A 254 4.03 -4.16 -0.27
N GLY A 255 3.25 -5.14 -0.75
CA GLY A 255 2.74 -5.16 -2.13
C GLY A 255 1.68 -4.08 -2.39
N THR A 256 0.80 -3.83 -1.42
CA THR A 256 -0.18 -2.73 -1.42
C THR A 256 0.53 -1.38 -1.46
N ALA A 257 1.43 -1.12 -0.51
CA ALA A 257 2.20 0.12 -0.40
C ALA A 257 3.01 0.40 -1.67
N PHE A 258 3.77 -0.60 -2.15
CA PHE A 258 4.58 -0.46 -3.37
C PHE A 258 3.72 -0.22 -4.62
N SER A 259 2.58 -0.90 -4.75
CA SER A 259 1.68 -0.71 -5.90
C SER A 259 1.01 0.65 -5.91
N VAL A 260 0.61 1.17 -4.74
CA VAL A 260 0.05 2.53 -4.61
C VAL A 260 1.14 3.57 -4.87
N ALA A 261 2.32 3.45 -4.26
CA ALA A 261 3.45 4.34 -4.52
C ALA A 261 3.80 4.42 -6.02
N LYS A 262 3.87 3.27 -6.70
CA LYS A 262 4.14 3.21 -8.15
C LYS A 262 3.02 3.78 -9.01
N MET A 263 1.79 3.79 -8.54
CA MET A 263 0.67 4.44 -9.22
C MET A 263 0.77 5.97 -9.09
N LEU A 264 1.08 6.45 -7.89
CA LEU A 264 1.17 7.89 -7.59
C LEU A 264 2.40 8.53 -8.24
N SER A 265 3.55 7.84 -8.29
CA SER A 265 4.81 8.40 -8.82
C SER A 265 4.83 8.76 -10.32
N PHE A 266 3.73 8.52 -11.05
CA PHE A 266 3.56 8.83 -12.47
C PHE A 266 2.37 9.75 -12.76
N LEU A 267 1.69 10.23 -11.72
CA LEU A 267 0.65 11.25 -11.78
C LEU A 267 1.18 12.54 -11.16
N SER A 268 0.69 13.70 -11.60
CA SER A 268 1.09 14.95 -10.95
C SER A 268 0.41 15.08 -9.58
N PRO A 269 1.07 15.70 -8.57
CA PRO A 269 0.48 15.89 -7.25
C PRO A 269 -0.89 16.57 -7.27
N GLU A 270 -1.09 17.56 -8.14
CA GLU A 270 -2.37 18.29 -8.27
C GLU A 270 -3.50 17.39 -8.77
N VAL A 271 -3.20 16.48 -9.71
CA VAL A 271 -4.17 15.49 -10.20
C VAL A 271 -4.55 14.54 -9.06
N ILE A 272 -3.57 14.01 -8.32
CA ILE A 272 -3.84 13.11 -7.18
C ILE A 272 -4.72 13.80 -6.13
N ILE A 273 -4.43 15.06 -5.81
CA ILE A 273 -5.17 15.87 -4.83
C ILE A 273 -6.59 16.19 -5.31
N SER A 274 -6.78 16.47 -6.60
CA SER A 274 -8.10 16.67 -7.21
C SER A 274 -8.96 15.40 -7.13
N GLU A 275 -8.38 14.22 -7.36
CA GLU A 275 -9.09 12.95 -7.26
C GLU A 275 -9.37 12.54 -5.81
N LEU A 276 -8.43 12.80 -4.88
CA LEU A 276 -8.67 12.65 -3.44
C LEU A 276 -9.83 13.50 -2.96
N LYS A 277 -9.92 14.77 -3.41
CA LYS A 277 -11.07 15.63 -3.13
C LYS A 277 -12.36 15.04 -3.71
N THR A 278 -12.35 14.67 -4.98
CA THR A 278 -13.53 14.10 -5.67
C THR A 278 -14.04 12.82 -4.98
N ALA A 279 -13.13 11.96 -4.50
CA ALA A 279 -13.49 10.77 -3.75
C ALA A 279 -13.95 11.06 -2.31
N ALA A 280 -13.44 12.12 -1.69
CA ALA A 280 -13.91 12.61 -0.40
C ALA A 280 -15.32 13.22 -0.47
N ASP A 281 -15.71 13.82 -1.60
CA ASP A 281 -17.06 14.36 -1.78
C ASP A 281 -18.13 13.22 -1.92
N LEU A 282 -17.72 11.95 -1.98
CA LEU A 282 -18.60 10.78 -2.05
C LEU A 282 -18.83 10.13 -0.67
N LEU A 283 -20.08 10.10 -0.23
CA LEU A 283 -20.51 9.43 1.01
C LEU A 283 -21.15 8.05 0.73
N PRO A 284 -20.90 7.03 1.58
CA PRO A 284 -19.96 7.01 2.69
C PRO A 284 -18.49 6.94 2.20
N PHE A 285 -17.61 7.66 2.90
CA PHE A 285 -16.19 7.75 2.55
C PHE A 285 -15.50 6.38 2.46
N ARG A 286 -14.65 6.19 1.44
CA ARG A 286 -13.82 4.98 1.28
C ARG A 286 -12.55 5.06 2.13
N TRP A 287 -12.73 5.06 3.45
CA TRP A 287 -11.69 5.33 4.44
C TRP A 287 -10.38 4.56 4.24
N LYS A 288 -10.41 3.25 3.98
CA LYS A 288 -9.19 2.47 3.70
C LYS A 288 -8.41 3.09 2.56
N ASN A 289 -9.06 3.32 1.42
CA ASN A 289 -8.38 3.70 0.19
C ASN A 289 -7.93 5.17 0.22
N ILE A 290 -8.75 6.06 0.77
CA ILE A 290 -8.40 7.47 0.98
C ILE A 290 -7.17 7.58 1.90
N LEU A 291 -7.18 6.90 3.05
CA LEU A 291 -6.10 6.99 4.03
C LEU A 291 -4.83 6.25 3.58
N THR A 292 -4.95 5.09 2.91
CA THR A 292 -3.81 4.43 2.24
C THR A 292 -3.14 5.36 1.22
N VAL A 293 -3.90 6.06 0.38
CA VAL A 293 -3.33 7.00 -0.60
C VAL A 293 -2.69 8.19 0.12
N MET A 294 -3.34 8.79 1.13
CA MET A 294 -2.75 9.88 1.92
C MET A 294 -1.43 9.49 2.60
N SER A 295 -1.40 8.32 3.24
CA SER A 295 -0.23 7.79 3.94
C SER A 295 0.98 7.69 3.01
N ILE A 296 0.82 7.03 1.86
CA ILE A 296 1.89 6.94 0.86
C ILE A 296 2.27 8.33 0.33
N LEU A 297 1.27 9.15 -0.02
CA LEU A 297 1.47 10.47 -0.63
C LEU A 297 2.30 11.43 0.24
N VAL A 298 2.13 11.43 1.57
CA VAL A 298 2.96 12.27 2.45
C VAL A 298 4.37 11.73 2.63
N THR A 299 4.57 10.41 2.56
CA THR A 299 5.89 9.79 2.73
C THR A 299 6.78 9.86 1.48
N GLU A 300 6.19 9.94 0.29
CA GLU A 300 6.94 9.93 -0.99
C GLU A 300 7.64 11.27 -1.27
N ASN A 301 6.99 12.43 -1.07
CA ASN A 301 7.62 13.74 -1.29
C ASN A 301 6.93 14.92 -0.58
N ASN A 302 7.73 15.93 -0.22
CA ASN A 302 7.31 17.13 0.50
C ASN A 302 6.29 18.02 -0.26
N GLU A 303 6.35 18.07 -1.59
CA GLU A 303 5.42 18.85 -2.42
C GLU A 303 3.99 18.30 -2.31
N SER A 304 3.85 16.99 -2.45
CA SER A 304 2.58 16.28 -2.30
C SER A 304 2.04 16.38 -0.87
N ALA A 305 2.91 16.31 0.14
CA ALA A 305 2.53 16.56 1.53
C ALA A 305 2.01 18.00 1.75
N SER A 306 2.64 19.00 1.12
CA SER A 306 2.20 20.40 1.18
C SER A 306 0.83 20.61 0.53
N LEU A 307 0.60 20.04 -0.66
CA LEU A 307 -0.71 20.11 -1.34
C LEU A 307 -1.80 19.35 -0.58
N LEU A 308 -1.48 18.19 0.03
CA LEU A 308 -2.41 17.47 0.88
C LEU A 308 -2.79 18.28 2.12
N LYS A 309 -1.82 18.98 2.73
CA LYS A 309 -2.12 19.90 3.83
C LYS A 309 -3.09 21.00 3.38
N GLY A 310 -2.89 21.60 2.20
CA GLY A 310 -3.82 22.56 1.61
C GLY A 310 -5.24 22.00 1.38
N LEU A 311 -5.36 20.74 0.97
CA LEU A 311 -6.66 20.05 0.85
C LEU A 311 -7.33 19.86 2.23
N ILE A 312 -6.58 19.40 3.23
CA ILE A 312 -7.08 19.20 4.60
C ILE A 312 -7.52 20.54 5.24
N ASP A 313 -6.73 21.58 5.07
CA ASP A 313 -7.06 22.94 5.53
C ASP A 313 -8.32 23.47 4.82
N SER A 314 -8.56 23.09 3.55
CA SER A 314 -9.80 23.42 2.83
C SER A 314 -11.03 22.68 3.39
N TRP A 315 -10.91 21.40 3.75
CA TRP A 315 -11.99 20.66 4.40
C TRP A 315 -12.30 21.21 5.79
N LEU A 316 -11.28 21.60 6.56
CA LEU A 316 -11.49 22.28 7.84
C LEU A 316 -12.25 23.59 7.63
N LYS A 317 -11.81 24.40 6.65
CA LYS A 317 -12.46 25.68 6.32
C LYS A 317 -13.93 25.50 5.94
N THR A 318 -14.23 24.63 4.96
CA THR A 318 -15.61 24.30 4.56
C THR A 318 -16.44 23.80 5.74
N GLY A 319 -15.87 22.91 6.57
CA GLY A 319 -16.53 22.40 7.76
C GLY A 319 -16.90 23.48 8.80
N LEU A 320 -16.08 24.52 8.94
CA LEU A 320 -16.32 25.64 9.85
C LEU A 320 -17.29 26.69 9.28
N GLU A 321 -17.17 27.01 7.99
CA GLU A 321 -17.98 28.03 7.31
C GLU A 321 -19.39 27.54 7.00
N GLU A 322 -19.55 26.27 6.61
CA GLU A 322 -20.84 25.67 6.23
C GLU A 322 -21.46 24.83 7.35
N ASN A 323 -20.81 24.72 8.52
CA ASN A 323 -21.18 23.78 9.59
C ASN A 323 -21.25 22.31 9.10
N ASN A 324 -20.42 21.96 8.12
CA ASN A 324 -20.37 20.64 7.51
C ASN A 324 -19.56 19.67 8.39
N LYS A 325 -20.27 18.88 9.21
CA LYS A 325 -19.69 17.88 10.12
C LYS A 325 -18.85 16.82 9.40
N ASP A 326 -19.16 16.52 8.15
CA ASP A 326 -18.47 15.50 7.37
C ASP A 326 -17.10 16.00 6.91
N SER A 327 -17.02 17.27 6.48
CA SER A 327 -15.75 17.95 6.20
C SER A 327 -14.90 18.14 7.46
N LEU A 328 -15.52 18.50 8.61
CA LEU A 328 -14.81 18.58 9.91
C LEU A 328 -14.24 17.22 10.34
N PHE A 329 -15.02 16.15 10.19
CA PHE A 329 -14.60 14.79 10.53
C PHE A 329 -13.47 14.30 9.62
N LEU A 330 -13.59 14.53 8.32
CA LEU A 330 -12.55 14.19 7.35
C LEU A 330 -11.25 14.97 7.62
N ALA A 331 -11.33 16.28 7.85
CA ALA A 331 -10.16 17.09 8.19
C ALA A 331 -9.47 16.58 9.47
N LEU A 332 -10.24 16.33 10.54
CA LEU A 332 -9.72 15.84 11.81
C LEU A 332 -8.97 14.50 11.66
N VAL A 333 -9.60 13.51 11.00
CA VAL A 333 -9.02 12.19 10.80
C VAL A 333 -7.81 12.24 9.85
N ALA A 334 -7.91 12.99 8.74
CA ALA A 334 -6.83 13.12 7.77
C ALA A 334 -5.59 13.79 8.39
N THR A 335 -5.75 14.89 9.14
CA THR A 335 -4.64 15.51 9.89
C THR A 335 -3.98 14.49 10.81
N ARG A 336 -4.75 13.84 11.69
CA ARG A 336 -4.20 12.88 12.66
C ARG A 336 -3.46 11.74 11.98
N HIS A 337 -3.97 11.28 10.84
CA HIS A 337 -3.36 10.22 10.06
C HIS A 337 -2.03 10.65 9.45
N CYS A 338 -2.00 11.81 8.79
CA CYS A 338 -0.77 12.36 8.19
C CYS A 338 0.28 12.68 9.27
N CYS A 339 -0.14 13.18 10.44
CA CYS A 339 0.77 13.40 11.58
C CYS A 339 1.39 12.11 12.14
N ALA A 340 0.76 10.95 11.95
CA ALA A 340 1.33 9.67 12.37
C ALA A 340 2.50 9.22 11.47
N GLU A 341 2.60 9.75 10.24
CA GLU A 341 3.72 9.51 9.32
C GLU A 341 4.96 10.38 9.64
N LYS A 342 4.83 11.37 10.55
CA LYS A 342 5.92 12.19 11.10
C LYS A 342 6.78 12.90 10.03
N THR A 343 6.12 13.50 9.02
CA THR A 343 6.78 14.24 7.93
C THR A 343 6.98 15.73 8.26
N GLU A 344 7.79 16.46 7.49
CA GLU A 344 8.08 17.88 7.74
C GLU A 344 6.80 18.76 7.75
N GLN A 345 5.86 18.48 6.84
CA GLN A 345 4.59 19.20 6.72
C GLN A 345 3.55 18.74 7.77
N PHE A 346 3.72 17.55 8.35
CA PHE A 346 2.84 16.96 9.36
C PHE A 346 3.65 16.44 10.57
N PRO A 347 4.29 17.32 11.36
CA PRO A 347 5.27 16.90 12.37
C PRO A 347 4.66 16.20 13.60
N ASN A 348 3.44 16.56 14.00
CA ASN A 348 2.65 15.93 15.08
C ASN A 348 1.27 16.61 15.23
N TYR A 349 0.31 15.90 15.81
CA TYR A 349 -1.07 16.41 15.96
C TYR A 349 -1.20 17.53 16.99
N ILE A 350 -0.39 17.52 18.06
CA ILE A 350 -0.42 18.55 19.10
C ILE A 350 -0.11 19.95 18.55
N THR A 351 0.85 20.08 17.62
CA THR A 351 1.19 21.36 16.99
C THR A 351 0.05 21.82 16.10
N TRP A 352 -0.49 20.92 15.27
CA TRP A 352 -1.65 21.25 14.45
C TRP A 352 -2.82 21.71 15.32
N PHE A 353 -3.20 20.96 16.36
CA PHE A 353 -4.34 21.27 17.20
C PHE A 353 -4.20 22.62 17.93
N GLY A 354 -3.03 22.93 18.49
CA GLY A 354 -2.79 24.25 19.10
C GLY A 354 -2.75 25.40 18.09
N SER A 355 -2.39 25.11 16.83
CA SER A 355 -2.37 26.08 15.72
C SER A 355 -3.70 26.17 14.94
N ALA A 356 -4.64 25.25 15.18
CA ALA A 356 -5.98 25.30 14.65
C ALA A 356 -6.69 26.47 15.33
N GLN A 357 -6.72 27.61 14.65
CA GLN A 357 -7.31 28.86 15.13
C GLN A 357 -8.60 29.12 14.34
N PRO A 358 -9.77 28.64 14.82
CA PRO A 358 -11.06 29.03 14.24
C PRO A 358 -11.18 30.55 14.31
N SER A 359 -11.08 31.20 13.15
CA SER A 359 -10.72 32.62 13.05
C SER A 359 -11.81 33.58 13.52
N SER A 360 -12.99 33.06 13.87
CA SER A 360 -14.17 33.81 14.30
C SER A 360 -14.86 33.07 15.46
N PRO A 361 -15.60 33.79 16.34
CA PRO A 361 -16.39 33.15 17.40
C PRO A 361 -17.36 32.08 16.88
N PRO A 362 -18.11 32.26 15.77
CA PRO A 362 -18.94 31.20 15.19
C PRO A 362 -18.15 29.95 14.82
N HIS A 363 -17.00 30.09 14.14
CA HIS A 363 -16.17 28.94 13.77
C HIS A 363 -15.66 28.20 15.02
N PHE A 364 -15.25 28.94 16.06
CA PHE A 364 -14.80 28.34 17.32
C PHE A 364 -15.90 27.53 18.00
N VAL A 365 -17.10 28.09 18.10
CA VAL A 365 -18.27 27.38 18.67
C VAL A 365 -18.63 26.15 17.84
N THR A 366 -18.60 26.23 16.51
CA THR A 366 -18.84 25.10 15.60
C THR A 366 -17.82 23.99 15.83
N PHE A 367 -16.52 24.31 15.86
CA PHE A 367 -15.44 23.35 16.06
C PHE A 367 -15.55 22.62 17.41
N PHE A 368 -15.74 23.37 18.50
CA PHE A 368 -15.82 22.76 19.84
C PHE A 368 -17.13 21.98 20.07
N LYS A 369 -18.25 22.36 19.45
CA LYS A 369 -19.47 21.53 19.43
C LYS A 369 -19.23 20.21 18.71
N PHE A 370 -18.60 20.24 17.53
CA PHE A 370 -18.21 19.03 16.80
C PHE A 370 -17.29 18.13 17.63
N LEU A 371 -16.25 18.67 18.27
CA LEU A 371 -15.39 17.88 19.15
C LEU A 371 -16.14 17.32 20.37
N THR A 372 -17.08 18.07 20.94
CA THR A 372 -17.94 17.63 22.07
C THR A 372 -18.72 16.37 21.72
N GLU A 373 -19.26 16.28 20.50
CA GLU A 373 -19.98 15.11 20.01
C GLU A 373 -19.08 13.86 19.85
N LEU A 374 -17.77 14.05 19.64
CA LEU A 374 -16.82 12.94 19.48
C LEU A 374 -16.28 12.38 20.81
N VAL A 375 -16.33 13.14 21.92
CA VAL A 375 -15.73 12.75 23.22
C VAL A 375 -16.08 11.32 23.69
N PRO A 376 -17.31 10.78 23.53
CA PRO A 376 -17.61 9.40 23.91
C PRO A 376 -16.73 8.34 23.20
N HIS A 377 -16.21 8.67 22.01
CA HIS A 377 -15.50 7.77 21.12
C HIS A 377 -14.02 8.12 20.89
N GLU A 378 -13.57 9.29 21.34
CA GLU A 378 -12.18 9.76 21.23
C GLU A 378 -11.19 8.87 22.02
N PRO A 379 -10.05 8.48 21.42
CA PRO A 379 -8.92 7.90 22.14
C PRO A 379 -8.37 8.80 23.26
N PRO A 380 -7.89 8.22 24.39
CA PRO A 380 -7.30 8.97 25.50
C PRO A 380 -6.20 9.96 25.09
N LEU A 381 -5.31 9.54 24.18
CA LEU A 381 -4.22 10.36 23.65
C LEU A 381 -4.72 11.71 23.13
N TYR A 382 -5.78 11.72 22.32
CA TYR A 382 -6.29 12.95 21.72
C TYR A 382 -7.00 13.83 22.76
N LEU A 383 -7.76 13.24 23.69
CA LEU A 383 -8.34 13.97 24.82
C LEU A 383 -7.25 14.62 25.71
N LYS A 384 -6.15 13.91 25.97
CA LYS A 384 -4.97 14.45 26.67
C LYS A 384 -4.39 15.65 25.91
N ILE A 385 -4.20 15.56 24.58
CA ILE A 385 -3.76 16.70 23.75
C ILE A 385 -4.73 17.88 23.85
N HIS A 386 -6.03 17.61 23.70
CA HIS A 386 -7.09 18.62 23.72
C HIS A 386 -7.15 19.39 25.05
N VAL A 387 -6.89 18.73 26.18
CA VAL A 387 -6.82 19.37 27.51
C VAL A 387 -5.53 20.19 27.70
N ASN A 388 -4.41 19.83 27.05
CA ASN A 388 -3.09 20.43 27.31
C ASN A 388 -2.63 21.48 26.29
N LYS A 389 -3.14 21.48 25.05
CA LYS A 389 -2.79 22.47 24.00
C LYS A 389 -4.03 23.03 23.31
N VAL A 390 -4.88 23.63 24.14
CA VAL A 390 -6.07 24.33 23.69
C VAL A 390 -5.71 25.56 22.83
N PRO A 391 -6.37 25.78 21.68
CA PRO A 391 -6.36 27.07 20.97
C PRO A 391 -6.78 28.27 21.83
N ALA A 392 -6.36 29.47 21.44
CA ALA A 392 -6.82 30.68 22.11
C ALA A 392 -8.32 30.90 21.83
N ALA A 393 -9.14 31.05 22.88
CA ALA A 393 -10.57 31.29 22.72
C ALA A 393 -10.84 32.75 22.30
N PRO A 394 -11.61 33.00 21.23
CA PRO A 394 -12.12 34.33 20.93
C PRO A 394 -13.01 34.88 22.05
N SER A 395 -13.15 36.20 22.11
CA SER A 395 -14.05 36.88 23.05
C SER A 395 -15.47 36.26 23.01
N GLY A 396 -16.00 35.94 24.19
CA GLY A 396 -17.31 35.29 24.36
C GLY A 396 -17.32 33.76 24.21
N CYS A 397 -16.22 33.12 23.79
CA CYS A 397 -16.17 31.65 23.59
C CYS A 397 -15.66 30.86 24.81
N GLN A 398 -15.22 31.53 25.87
CA GLN A 398 -14.55 30.89 27.01
C GLN A 398 -15.43 29.83 27.71
N THR A 399 -16.74 30.03 27.80
CA THR A 399 -17.68 29.07 28.41
C THR A 399 -17.68 27.75 27.64
N VAL A 400 -17.92 27.80 26.33
CA VAL A 400 -17.93 26.62 25.43
C VAL A 400 -16.62 25.83 25.55
N LEU A 401 -15.49 26.55 25.63
CA LEU A 401 -14.21 25.90 25.82
C LEU A 401 -14.08 25.22 27.21
N THR A 402 -14.53 25.89 28.26
CA THR A 402 -14.45 25.40 29.63
C THR A 402 -15.31 24.15 29.82
N ASP A 403 -16.53 24.16 29.27
CA ASP A 403 -17.46 23.03 29.27
C ASP A 403 -16.86 21.81 28.54
N TYR A 404 -16.25 22.04 27.37
CA TYR A 404 -15.57 20.99 26.62
C TYR A 404 -14.38 20.40 27.38
N ILE A 405 -13.52 21.24 27.98
CA ILE A 405 -12.38 20.77 28.79
C ILE A 405 -12.88 19.96 30.00
N ALA A 406 -13.98 20.39 30.64
CA ALA A 406 -14.57 19.65 31.74
C ALA A 406 -15.07 18.27 31.29
N LEU A 407 -15.77 18.19 30.16
CA LEU A 407 -16.23 16.92 29.59
C LEU A 407 -15.07 15.98 29.21
N ALA A 408 -14.02 16.51 28.56
CA ALA A 408 -12.84 15.73 28.19
C ALA A 408 -12.09 15.18 29.42
N LYS A 409 -11.97 15.98 30.50
CA LYS A 409 -11.38 15.53 31.77
C LYS A 409 -12.24 14.46 32.47
N THR A 410 -13.57 14.63 32.48
CA THR A 410 -14.50 13.60 32.99
C THR A 410 -14.32 12.30 32.21
N ARG A 411 -14.28 12.36 30.87
CA ARG A 411 -14.10 11.18 30.03
C ARG A 411 -12.77 10.47 30.29
N LEU A 412 -11.67 11.21 30.47
CA LEU A 412 -10.38 10.62 30.88
C LEU A 412 -10.48 9.93 32.25
N SER A 413 -11.17 10.54 33.22
CA SER A 413 -11.42 9.92 34.53
C SER A 413 -12.24 8.63 34.42
N ASP A 414 -13.27 8.59 33.58
CA ASP A 414 -14.09 7.38 33.34
C ASP A 414 -13.27 6.23 32.73
N LEU A 415 -12.25 6.57 31.92
CA LEU A 415 -11.31 5.62 31.33
C LEU A 415 -10.15 5.27 32.30
N ASN A 416 -10.14 5.82 33.52
CA ASN A 416 -9.05 5.71 34.52
C ASN A 416 -7.69 6.26 34.03
N GLU A 417 -7.74 7.19 33.08
CA GLU A 417 -6.59 7.85 32.45
C GLU A 417 -6.17 9.12 33.19
N THR A 418 -4.91 9.54 33.01
CA THR A 418 -4.43 10.83 33.53
C THR A 418 -4.76 11.98 32.58
N THR A 419 -4.86 13.20 33.11
CA THR A 419 -4.99 14.41 32.27
C THR A 419 -3.65 14.90 31.70
N ASP A 420 -2.54 14.41 32.24
CA ASP A 420 -1.18 14.71 31.78
C ASP A 420 -0.92 14.20 30.35
N TYR A 421 -0.42 15.08 29.48
CA TYR A 421 0.04 14.71 28.14
C TYR A 421 1.57 14.79 27.96
N LEU A 422 2.22 15.83 28.50
CA LEU A 422 3.67 16.00 28.38
C LEU A 422 4.42 14.96 29.22
N SER A 423 5.54 14.46 28.71
CA SER A 423 6.46 13.61 29.47
C SER A 423 7.04 14.36 30.70
N ILE A 424 7.67 13.67 31.65
CA ILE A 424 8.28 14.33 32.83
C ILE A 424 9.39 15.30 32.41
N PHE A 425 10.14 14.97 31.36
CA PHE A 425 11.17 15.84 30.79
C PHE A 425 10.62 16.86 29.77
N ASN A 426 9.31 17.15 29.81
CA ASN A 426 8.60 18.06 28.91
C ASN A 426 8.74 17.72 27.42
N LYS A 427 9.01 16.46 27.09
CA LYS A 427 8.97 15.98 25.70
C LYS A 427 7.55 15.60 25.33
N CYS A 428 7.33 15.56 24.03
CA CYS A 428 6.08 15.18 23.42
C CYS A 428 6.39 14.15 22.33
N HIS A 429 5.89 12.94 22.52
CA HIS A 429 5.81 11.91 21.49
C HIS A 429 4.34 11.57 21.22
N ASP A 430 4.03 11.12 20.01
CA ASP A 430 2.65 10.84 19.58
C ASP A 430 2.09 9.51 20.12
N THR A 431 2.90 8.72 20.84
CA THR A 431 2.41 7.55 21.59
C THR A 431 2.78 7.65 23.07
N GLU A 432 1.97 7.06 23.93
CA GLU A 432 2.22 7.07 25.37
C GLU A 432 3.44 6.19 25.71
N GLU A 433 3.60 5.07 25.00
CA GLU A 433 4.77 4.18 25.09
C GLU A 433 6.09 4.91 24.77
N GLU A 434 6.15 5.71 23.69
CA GLU A 434 7.33 6.53 23.37
C GLU A 434 7.63 7.54 24.48
N ASN A 435 6.61 8.21 25.04
CA ASN A 435 6.78 9.14 26.16
C ASN A 435 7.33 8.44 27.41
N HIS A 436 6.75 7.30 27.81
CA HIS A 436 7.17 6.57 29.01
C HIS A 436 8.57 5.96 28.86
N ALA A 437 8.88 5.42 27.67
CA ALA A 437 10.21 4.93 27.33
C ALA A 437 11.26 6.05 27.35
N SER A 438 10.92 7.22 26.80
CA SER A 438 11.80 8.40 26.75
C SER A 438 12.07 8.96 28.14
N ASP A 439 11.09 9.00 29.04
CA ASP A 439 11.25 9.45 30.43
C ASP A 439 12.18 8.51 31.21
N VAL A 440 11.96 7.18 31.12
CA VAL A 440 12.81 6.21 31.82
C VAL A 440 14.23 6.19 31.26
N LEU A 441 14.41 6.24 29.94
CA LEU A 441 15.73 6.27 29.31
C LEU A 441 16.52 7.55 29.67
N GLN A 442 15.84 8.69 29.76
CA GLN A 442 16.48 9.95 30.21
C GLN A 442 16.89 9.90 31.67
N LEU A 443 16.07 9.32 32.57
CA LEU A 443 16.47 9.12 33.96
C LEU A 443 17.69 8.19 34.05
N ILE A 444 17.69 7.05 33.35
CA ILE A 444 18.81 6.10 33.37
C ILE A 444 20.10 6.76 32.86
N ASN A 445 20.04 7.46 31.72
CA ASN A 445 21.22 8.12 31.16
C ASN A 445 21.74 9.25 32.06
N HIS A 446 20.84 10.03 32.68
CA HIS A 446 21.23 11.04 33.66
C HIS A 446 21.90 10.39 34.88
N PHE A 447 21.29 9.34 35.45
CA PHE A 447 21.83 8.63 36.61
C PHE A 447 23.18 7.97 36.32
N LYS A 448 23.40 7.44 35.11
CA LYS A 448 24.73 6.93 34.69
C LYS A 448 25.81 8.03 34.66
N ALA A 449 25.42 9.27 34.36
CA ALA A 449 26.35 10.40 34.28
C ALA A 449 26.59 11.09 35.64
N THR A 450 25.58 11.14 36.52
CA THR A 450 25.63 11.95 37.77
C THR A 450 25.54 11.13 39.06
N ASN A 451 25.09 9.86 38.99
CA ASN A 451 24.69 9.03 40.14
C ASN A 451 23.56 9.66 41.00
N GLU A 452 22.82 10.62 40.43
CA GLU A 452 21.71 11.33 41.07
C GLU A 452 20.40 11.16 40.30
N ILE A 453 19.27 11.30 41.00
CA ILE A 453 17.95 11.30 40.37
C ILE A 453 17.67 12.68 39.79
N ALA A 454 17.38 12.73 38.49
CA ALA A 454 17.12 13.98 37.78
C ALA A 454 16.00 14.80 38.45
N LYS A 455 16.24 16.10 38.66
CA LYS A 455 15.31 17.04 39.31
C LYS A 455 13.85 16.97 38.80
N PRO A 456 13.58 16.86 37.48
CA PRO A 456 12.20 16.71 36.97
C PRO A 456 11.46 15.48 37.50
N ILE A 457 12.15 14.36 37.77
CA ILE A 457 11.54 13.16 38.36
C ILE A 457 11.11 13.42 39.81
N ILE A 458 11.94 14.13 40.59
CA ILE A 458 11.62 14.51 41.97
C ILE A 458 10.45 15.50 41.99
N GLU A 459 10.42 16.47 41.08
CA GLU A 459 9.30 17.41 40.93
C GLU A 459 8.01 16.70 40.52
N ALA A 460 8.06 15.80 39.53
CA ALA A 460 6.90 15.00 39.12
C ALA A 460 6.34 14.14 40.25
N SER A 461 7.20 13.58 41.13
CA SER A 461 6.75 12.81 42.31
C SER A 461 5.90 13.61 43.31
N VAL A 462 5.99 14.95 43.27
CA VAL A 462 5.25 15.85 44.16
C VAL A 462 4.09 16.53 43.42
N PHE A 463 4.38 17.18 42.29
CA PHE A 463 3.42 18.04 41.58
C PHE A 463 2.55 17.28 40.56
N ARG A 464 3.03 16.13 40.07
CA ARG A 464 2.35 15.31 39.03
C ARG A 464 2.11 13.88 39.54
N LYS A 465 1.77 13.76 40.83
CA LYS A 465 1.72 12.49 41.57
C LYS A 465 0.93 11.39 40.86
N GLN A 466 -0.22 11.72 40.26
CA GLN A 466 -1.03 10.73 39.54
C GLN A 466 -0.31 10.13 38.33
N TYR A 467 0.29 10.94 37.46
CA TYR A 467 1.13 10.45 36.36
C TYR A 467 2.35 9.70 36.89
N TYR A 468 3.04 10.26 37.89
CA TYR A 468 4.22 9.63 38.47
C TYR A 468 3.94 8.21 39.01
N GLU A 469 2.89 8.03 39.79
CA GLU A 469 2.55 6.73 40.39
C GLU A 469 1.80 5.79 39.43
N LYS A 470 0.80 6.28 38.68
CA LYS A 470 -0.02 5.42 37.80
C LYS A 470 0.73 5.01 36.53
N VAL A 471 1.64 5.84 36.03
CA VAL A 471 2.25 5.72 34.70
C VAL A 471 3.75 5.46 34.83
N PHE A 472 4.53 6.47 35.26
CA PHE A 472 5.98 6.41 35.25
C PHE A 472 6.55 5.27 36.12
N LEU A 473 6.14 5.18 37.40
CA LEU A 473 6.60 4.10 38.29
C LEU A 473 6.19 2.72 37.77
N LYS A 474 4.97 2.55 37.27
CA LYS A 474 4.54 1.26 36.71
C LYS A 474 5.33 0.86 35.47
N TYR A 475 5.75 1.81 34.64
CA TYR A 475 6.57 1.54 33.47
C TYR A 475 8.02 1.20 33.86
N LEU A 476 8.61 1.97 34.79
CA LEU A 476 9.96 1.72 35.33
C LEU A 476 10.06 0.34 36.01
N LEU A 477 9.13 0.01 36.91
CA LEU A 477 9.12 -1.24 37.67
C LEU A 477 8.74 -2.47 36.83
N LYS A 478 8.28 -2.29 35.58
CA LYS A 478 8.01 -3.38 34.64
C LYS A 478 9.20 -3.76 33.76
N ARG A 479 10.26 -2.94 33.68
CA ARG A 479 11.41 -3.25 32.83
C ARG A 479 12.25 -4.39 33.39
N SER A 480 12.81 -5.18 32.48
CA SER A 480 13.68 -6.30 32.83
C SER A 480 14.98 -5.78 33.43
N THR A 481 15.32 -6.28 34.61
CA THR A 481 16.61 -6.00 35.28
C THR A 481 17.80 -6.60 34.54
N HIS A 482 17.56 -7.56 33.64
CA HIS A 482 18.57 -8.16 32.77
C HIS A 482 18.99 -7.27 31.59
N GLU A 483 18.19 -6.27 31.22
CA GLU A 483 18.51 -5.35 30.10
C GLU A 483 19.51 -4.27 30.51
N ASP A 484 19.41 -3.76 31.75
CA ASP A 484 20.29 -2.71 32.26
C ASP A 484 20.38 -2.75 33.80
N PRO A 485 21.53 -3.12 34.39
CA PRO A 485 21.68 -3.19 35.85
C PRO A 485 21.55 -1.83 36.54
N THR A 486 21.65 -0.71 35.82
CA THR A 486 21.39 0.62 36.38
C THR A 486 19.93 0.80 36.77
N ILE A 487 18.98 0.08 36.16
CA ILE A 487 17.55 0.15 36.52
C ILE A 487 17.34 -0.21 38.00
N VAL A 488 18.00 -1.28 38.47
CA VAL A 488 17.96 -1.73 39.88
C VAL A 488 18.48 -0.62 40.81
N GLN A 489 19.59 0.01 40.46
CA GLN A 489 20.21 1.08 41.26
C GLN A 489 19.30 2.32 41.34
N VAL A 490 18.70 2.72 40.23
CA VAL A 490 17.72 3.82 40.15
C VAL A 490 16.49 3.53 41.03
N ILE A 491 15.95 2.31 40.97
CA ILE A 491 14.79 1.90 41.78
C ILE A 491 15.13 1.94 43.28
N HIS A 492 16.28 1.40 43.69
CA HIS A 492 16.74 1.50 45.09
C HIS A 492 16.98 2.94 45.55
N LYS A 493 17.54 3.81 44.69
CA LYS A 493 17.74 5.24 45.01
C LYS A 493 16.42 6.00 45.13
N LEU A 494 15.45 5.74 44.26
CA LEU A 494 14.11 6.31 44.36
C LEU A 494 13.40 5.85 45.65
N ASN A 495 13.54 4.57 46.02
CA ASN A 495 12.96 4.06 47.26
C ASN A 495 13.59 4.70 48.51
N SER A 496 14.91 4.85 48.57
CA SER A 496 15.58 5.50 49.71
C SER A 496 15.29 7.00 49.83
N LEU A 497 14.89 7.66 48.74
CA LEU A 497 14.35 9.03 48.73
C LEU A 497 12.85 9.10 49.09
N GLY A 498 12.21 7.98 49.48
CA GLY A 498 10.78 7.90 49.79
C GLY A 498 9.88 8.15 48.58
N LYS A 499 10.38 7.93 47.36
CA LYS A 499 9.67 8.21 46.10
C LYS A 499 8.99 6.99 45.49
N ILE A 500 9.09 5.81 46.11
CA ILE A 500 8.31 4.63 45.71
C ILE A 500 7.39 4.27 46.89
N PRO A 501 6.07 4.14 46.69
CA PRO A 501 5.17 3.59 47.69
C PRO A 501 5.63 2.17 48.11
N PRO A 502 5.70 1.84 49.42
CA PRO A 502 6.25 0.55 49.88
C PRO A 502 5.61 -0.66 49.21
N SER A 503 4.28 -0.66 49.03
CA SER A 503 3.53 -1.73 48.37
C SER A 503 3.95 -1.99 46.91
N LEU A 504 4.39 -0.96 46.18
CA LEU A 504 4.92 -1.12 44.81
C LEU A 504 6.37 -1.63 44.82
N PHE A 505 7.18 -1.18 45.78
CA PHE A 505 8.56 -1.63 45.92
C PHE A 505 8.66 -3.10 46.34
N ASP A 506 7.86 -3.51 47.33
CA ASP A 506 7.81 -4.89 47.82
C ASP A 506 7.29 -5.85 46.73
N SER A 507 6.26 -5.45 45.97
CA SER A 507 5.74 -6.23 44.84
C SER A 507 6.73 -6.36 43.67
N TRP A 508 7.60 -5.37 43.47
CA TRP A 508 8.69 -5.46 42.49
C TRP A 508 9.80 -6.40 43.00
N LYS A 509 10.18 -6.29 44.26
CA LYS A 509 11.24 -7.12 44.89
C LYS A 509 10.84 -8.60 45.02
N SER A 510 9.55 -8.92 45.03
CA SER A 510 9.03 -10.29 45.09
C SER A 510 8.96 -11.01 43.72
N LYS A 511 9.44 -10.38 42.65
CA LYS A 511 9.51 -10.92 41.29
C LYS A 511 10.96 -11.13 40.86
#